data_AF-A0A8J6BK96-F1
#
_entry.id   AF-A0A8J6BK96-F1
#
_cell.length_a   1.000
_cell.length_b   1.000
_cell.length_c   1.000
_cell.angle_alpha   90.00
_cell.angle_beta   90.00
_cell.angle_gamma   90.00
#
_symmetry.space_group_name_H-M   'P 1'
#
loop_
_entity.id
_entity.type
_entity.pdbx_description
1 polymer ?
#
loop_
_entity_poly.entity_id
_entity_poly.type
_entity_poly.pdbx_seq_one_letter_code
_entity_poly.pdbx_strand_id
1 'polypeptide(L)'
;MKLPGEQEKSNKVGGDQMFLSTKKGKQVDPGNYRPVSLTSIPGKIFEQIIKQHVCKYLDKNGEINQSPHGFVTNESCQTNPISFYDKITDWVDQGNAVDIVYL
;
A
#
# COMPACT_ATOMS: atom_id res chain seq x y z
N MET A 1 -13.92 -18.40 -37.03
CA MET A 1 -13.11 -19.63 -36.84
C MET A 1 -12.14 -19.39 -35.69
N LYS A 2 -11.94 -20.36 -34.80
CA LYS A 2 -11.57 -20.20 -33.38
C LYS A 2 -10.03 -20.16 -33.16
N LEU A 3 -9.60 -19.46 -32.10
CA LEU A 3 -8.23 -19.41 -31.53
C LEU A 3 -7.77 -20.80 -31.00
N PRO A 4 -6.46 -20.98 -30.76
CA PRO A 4 -5.98 -21.08 -29.36
C PRO A 4 -4.63 -20.33 -29.18
N GLY A 5 -4.27 -19.74 -28.04
CA GLY A 5 -4.52 -20.16 -26.67
C GLY A 5 -3.26 -20.82 -26.10
N GLU A 6 -2.15 -20.09 -26.00
CA GLU A 6 -0.93 -20.58 -25.35
C GLU A 6 -1.02 -20.28 -23.85
N GLN A 7 -1.68 -21.20 -23.14
CA GLN A 7 -1.61 -21.27 -21.69
C GLN A 7 -0.31 -21.96 -21.32
N GLU A 8 0.68 -21.19 -20.89
CA GLU A 8 1.84 -21.75 -20.22
C GLU A 8 1.40 -22.23 -18.84
N LYS A 9 1.24 -23.56 -18.76
CA LYS A 9 0.86 -24.30 -17.56
C LYS A 9 1.94 -24.11 -16.50
N SER A 10 1.64 -23.35 -15.44
CA SER A 10 2.38 -23.49 -14.19
C SER A 10 1.60 -24.38 -13.23
N ASN A 11 2.30 -25.41 -12.78
CA ASN A 11 1.77 -26.64 -12.17
C ASN A 11 0.90 -26.38 -10.93
N LYS A 12 -0.22 -27.11 -10.83
CA LYS A 12 -0.99 -27.25 -9.58
C LYS A 12 -0.11 -27.94 -8.54
N VAL A 13 0.42 -27.16 -7.62
CA VAL A 13 0.86 -27.62 -6.29
C VAL A 13 0.04 -26.81 -5.31
N GLY A 14 -0.58 -27.46 -4.31
CA GLY A 14 -1.46 -26.83 -3.33
C GLY A 14 -0.73 -25.87 -2.38
N GLY A 15 -0.27 -24.75 -2.92
CA GLY A 15 0.43 -23.67 -2.24
C GLY A 15 0.27 -22.38 -3.04
N ASP A 16 0.37 -21.24 -2.36
CA ASP A 16 0.02 -19.91 -2.88
C ASP A 16 0.55 -19.64 -4.30
N GLN A 17 -0.35 -19.22 -5.20
CA GLN A 17 0.01 -18.93 -6.58
C GLN A 17 0.75 -17.59 -6.65
N MET A 18 2.03 -17.60 -7.00
CA MET A 18 2.81 -16.37 -7.22
C MET A 18 2.51 -15.81 -8.61
N PHE A 19 1.84 -14.66 -8.66
CA PHE A 19 1.59 -13.89 -9.88
C PHE A 19 2.62 -12.77 -10.02
N LEU A 20 3.25 -12.65 -11.18
CA LEU A 20 4.23 -11.59 -11.44
C LEU A 20 3.51 -10.37 -12.02
N SER A 21 3.47 -9.27 -11.27
CA SER A 21 3.07 -7.98 -11.81
C SER A 21 4.28 -7.29 -12.44
N THR A 22 4.29 -7.19 -13.77
CA THR A 22 5.32 -6.46 -14.52
C THR A 22 4.91 -4.99 -14.66
N LYS A 23 5.81 -4.04 -14.41
CA LYS A 23 5.48 -2.64 -14.74
C LYS A 23 5.41 -2.51 -16.27
N LYS A 24 4.62 -1.57 -16.79
CA LYS A 24 4.52 -1.29 -18.24
C LYS A 24 5.92 -0.97 -18.78
N GLY A 25 6.52 -1.92 -19.51
CA GLY A 25 7.92 -1.89 -19.93
C GLY A 25 8.38 -3.27 -20.43
N LYS A 26 9.68 -3.43 -20.72
CA LYS A 26 10.23 -4.72 -21.16
C LYS A 26 10.02 -5.77 -20.06
N GLN A 27 9.39 -6.89 -20.43
CA GLN A 27 9.06 -7.98 -19.49
C GLN A 27 10.27 -8.80 -19.05
N VAL A 28 11.46 -8.51 -19.58
CA VAL A 28 12.70 -9.28 -19.38
C VAL A 28 13.65 -8.57 -18.39
N ASP A 29 13.38 -7.31 -18.03
CA ASP A 29 14.23 -6.58 -17.10
C ASP A 29 13.98 -7.06 -15.66
N PRO A 30 15.00 -7.60 -14.95
CA PRO A 30 14.82 -8.13 -13.61
C PRO A 30 14.34 -7.10 -12.57
N GLY A 31 14.60 -5.81 -12.80
CA GLY A 31 14.08 -4.71 -11.98
C GLY A 31 12.59 -4.38 -12.19
N ASN A 32 11.93 -5.07 -13.13
CA ASN A 32 10.54 -4.83 -13.50
C ASN A 32 9.55 -5.82 -12.87
N TYR A 33 10.04 -6.86 -12.20
CA TYR A 33 9.20 -7.84 -11.52
C TYR A 33 8.80 -7.37 -10.13
N ARG A 34 7.48 -7.37 -9.86
CA ARG A 34 6.93 -7.32 -8.50
C ARG A 34 6.15 -8.62 -8.26
N PRO A 35 6.74 -9.61 -7.56
CA PRO A 35 6.01 -10.83 -7.25
C PRO A 35 4.87 -10.52 -6.28
N VAL A 36 3.66 -10.94 -6.64
CA VAL A 36 2.45 -10.82 -5.84
C VAL A 36 1.98 -12.24 -5.53
N SER A 37 1.89 -12.61 -4.26
CA SER A 37 1.23 -13.85 -3.85
C SER A 37 -0.28 -13.66 -3.94
N LEU A 38 -0.96 -14.52 -4.71
CA LEU A 38 -2.41 -14.65 -4.60
C LEU A 38 -2.70 -15.55 -3.41
N THR A 39 -3.03 -14.95 -2.28
CA THR A 39 -3.49 -15.71 -1.12
C THR A 39 -4.89 -16.24 -1.36
N SER A 40 -5.15 -17.45 -0.84
CA SER A 40 -6.46 -18.08 -0.90
C SER A 40 -7.54 -17.19 -0.27
N ILE A 41 -8.81 -17.38 -0.65
CA ILE A 41 -9.95 -16.66 -0.04
C ILE A 41 -9.91 -16.73 1.50
N PRO A 42 -9.70 -17.89 2.14
CA PRO A 42 -9.56 -17.93 3.60
C PRO A 42 -8.33 -17.14 4.09
N GLY A 43 -7.20 -17.17 3.37
CA GLY A 43 -6.02 -16.35 3.68
C GLY A 43 -6.32 -14.86 3.73
N LYS A 44 -7.04 -14.33 2.73
CA LYS A 44 -7.47 -12.91 2.71
C LYS A 44 -8.38 -12.55 3.89
N ILE A 45 -9.26 -13.47 4.30
CA ILE A 45 -10.14 -13.25 5.45
C ILE A 45 -9.32 -13.19 6.74
N PHE A 46 -8.38 -14.12 6.92
CA PHE A 46 -7.49 -14.13 8.09
C PHE A 46 -6.60 -12.88 8.14
N GLU A 47 -6.01 -12.48 7.01
CA GLU A 47 -5.22 -11.24 6.90
C GLU A 47 -6.05 -10.02 7.32
N GLN A 48 -7.30 -9.91 6.88
CA GLN A 48 -8.18 -8.82 7.28
C GLN A 48 -8.48 -8.82 8.77
N ILE A 49 -8.75 -9.98 9.38
CA ILE A 49 -9.01 -10.10 10.82
C ILE A 49 -7.76 -9.67 11.60
N ILE A 50 -6.59 -10.23 11.27
CA ILE A 50 -5.33 -9.90 11.94
C ILE A 50 -5.05 -8.40 11.83
N LYS A 51 -5.17 -7.84 10.62
CA LYS A 51 -4.98 -6.40 10.38
C LYS A 51 -5.90 -5.57 11.26
N GLN A 52 -7.19 -5.89 11.33
CA GLN A 52 -8.14 -5.13 12.17
C GLN A 52 -7.78 -5.20 13.66
N HIS A 53 -7.35 -6.35 14.16
CA HIS A 53 -6.94 -6.50 15.56
C HIS A 53 -5.67 -5.71 15.87
N VAL A 54 -4.66 -5.79 14.99
CA VAL A 54 -3.40 -5.05 15.14
C VAL A 54 -3.63 -3.55 15.06
N CYS A 55 -4.37 -3.07 14.05
CA CYS A 55 -4.69 -1.64 13.94
C CYS A 55 -5.44 -1.13 15.19
N LYS A 56 -6.47 -1.86 15.67
CA LYS A 56 -7.21 -1.45 16.88
C LYS A 56 -6.34 -1.44 18.15
N TYR A 57 -5.40 -2.37 18.28
CA TYR A 57 -4.48 -2.41 19.42
C TYR A 57 -3.51 -1.23 19.38
N LEU A 58 -2.94 -0.98 18.20
CA LEU A 58 -2.00 0.12 17.99
C LEU A 58 -2.66 1.50 18.15
N ASP A 59 -3.92 1.66 17.70
CA ASP A 59 -4.71 2.88 17.91
C ASP A 59 -5.00 3.12 19.40
N LYS A 60 -5.31 2.06 20.17
CA LYS A 60 -5.60 2.16 21.61
C LYS A 60 -4.38 2.43 22.47
N ASN A 61 -3.24 1.86 22.11
CA ASN A 61 -2.01 1.97 22.88
C ASN A 61 -1.14 3.16 22.46
N GLY A 62 -1.50 3.87 21.39
CA GLY A 62 -0.83 5.09 20.96
C GLY A 62 0.63 4.89 20.50
N GLU A 63 1.02 3.67 20.14
CA GLU A 63 2.40 3.36 19.73
C GLU A 63 2.71 3.76 18.27
N ILE A 64 1.68 4.10 17.48
CA ILE A 64 1.86 4.70 16.16
C ILE A 64 1.93 6.22 16.34
N ASN A 65 3.11 6.80 16.10
CA ASN A 65 3.26 8.26 15.94
C ASN A 65 2.25 8.77 14.92
N GLN A 66 1.62 9.94 15.10
CA GLN A 66 0.54 10.46 14.23
C GLN A 66 0.95 10.84 12.79
N SER A 67 2.15 10.49 12.33
CA SER A 67 2.66 10.88 11.00
C SER A 67 2.38 9.92 9.81
N PRO A 68 2.19 8.60 9.97
CA PRO A 68 1.94 7.72 8.86
C PRO A 68 0.48 7.87 8.41
N HIS A 69 0.30 8.51 7.27
CA HIS A 69 -1.01 8.65 6.63
C HIS A 69 -1.40 7.39 5.81
N GLY A 70 -0.49 6.42 5.70
CA GLY A 70 -0.73 5.14 5.04
C GLY A 70 -0.98 4.04 6.07
N PHE A 71 -1.98 3.19 5.83
CA PHE A 71 -2.32 2.02 6.64
C PHE A 71 -2.93 2.31 8.04
N VAL A 72 -3.20 3.56 8.38
CA VAL A 72 -3.89 3.98 9.61
C VAL A 72 -5.37 4.27 9.31
N THR A 73 -6.24 4.02 10.28
CA THR A 73 -7.67 4.32 10.18
C THR A 73 -7.88 5.84 10.02
N ASN A 74 -8.74 6.26 9.09
CA ASN A 74 -9.05 7.66 8.77
C ASN A 74 -7.96 8.50 8.07
N GLU A 75 -6.80 7.92 7.79
CA GLU A 75 -5.78 8.59 6.98
C GLU A 75 -5.71 8.02 5.56
N SER A 76 -5.48 8.90 4.59
CA SER A 76 -5.38 8.54 3.18
C SER A 76 -4.16 9.20 2.53
N CYS A 77 -3.83 8.76 1.32
CA CYS A 77 -2.78 9.41 0.54
C CYS A 77 -3.09 10.89 0.21
N GLN A 78 -4.36 11.31 0.34
CA GLN A 78 -4.82 12.68 0.10
C GLN A 78 -4.79 13.54 1.37
N THR A 79 -4.99 12.95 2.55
CA THR A 79 -4.97 13.71 3.81
C THR A 79 -3.54 14.14 4.18
N ASN A 80 -2.52 13.43 3.69
CA ASN A 80 -1.11 13.77 3.92
C ASN A 80 -0.70 15.18 3.42
N PRO A 81 -0.90 15.55 2.14
CA PRO A 81 -0.62 16.90 1.69
C PRO A 81 -1.54 17.93 2.34
N ILE A 82 -2.82 17.61 2.58
CA ILE A 82 -3.78 18.55 3.19
C ILE A 82 -3.33 18.93 4.62
N SER A 83 -3.00 17.95 5.46
CA SER A 83 -2.54 18.20 6.83
C SER A 83 -1.22 18.96 6.89
N PHE A 84 -0.38 18.84 5.85
CA PHE A 84 0.84 19.62 5.70
C PHE A 84 0.55 21.09 5.36
N TYR A 85 -0.34 21.35 4.40
CA TYR A 85 -0.72 22.70 4.02
C TYR A 85 -1.50 23.43 5.12
N ASP A 86 -2.37 22.75 5.85
CA ASP A 86 -3.10 23.32 6.99
C ASP A 86 -2.10 23.83 8.04
N LYS A 87 -1.10 23.01 8.39
CA LYS A 87 -0.03 23.43 9.31
C LYS A 87 0.70 24.66 8.79
N ILE A 88 1.15 24.67 7.54
CA ILE A 88 1.86 25.83 6.96
C ILE A 88 0.99 27.09 7.01
N THR A 89 -0.30 26.96 6.69
CA THR A 89 -1.24 28.08 6.69
C THR A 89 -1.39 28.65 8.10
N ASP A 90 -1.50 27.81 9.13
CA ASP A 90 -1.53 28.26 10.52
C ASP A 90 -0.28 29.04 10.93
N TRP A 91 0.92 28.59 10.50
CA TRP A 91 2.18 29.28 10.79
C TRP A 91 2.28 30.63 10.06
N VAL A 92 1.78 30.70 8.83
CA VAL A 92 1.77 31.93 8.03
C VAL A 92 0.77 32.95 8.59
N ASP A 93 -0.43 32.51 9.01
CA ASP A 93 -1.45 33.37 9.61
C ASP A 93 -0.99 33.99 10.94
N GLN A 94 -0.10 33.29 11.66
CA GLN A 94 0.55 33.82 12.87
C GLN A 94 1.67 34.83 12.57
N GLY A 95 2.00 35.07 11.30
CA GLY A 95 3.03 36.00 10.86
C GLY A 95 4.46 35.44 10.97
N ASN A 96 4.61 34.12 11.13
CA ASN A 96 5.93 33.48 11.21
C ASN A 96 6.52 33.30 9.80
N ALA A 97 7.84 33.41 9.68
CA ALA A 97 8.56 33.02 8.47
C ALA A 97 8.60 31.49 8.37
N VAL A 98 8.17 30.93 7.25
CA VAL A 98 8.12 29.48 7.01
C VAL A 98 8.99 29.13 5.81
N ASP A 99 9.98 28.26 6.03
CA ASP A 99 10.81 27.67 4.96
C ASP A 99 10.44 26.19 4.76
N ILE A 100 10.26 25.79 3.51
CA ILE A 100 9.87 24.42 3.13
C ILE A 100 11.04 23.74 2.41
N VAL A 101 11.46 22.57 2.92
CA VAL A 101 12.49 21.73 2.29
C VAL A 101 11.83 20.44 1.77
N TYR A 102 11.88 20.24 0.45
CA TYR A 102 11.52 18.99 -0.20
C TYR A 102 12.78 18.14 -0.41
N LEU A 103 12.77 16.90 0.07
CA LEU A 103 13.85 15.90 -0.06
C LEU A 103 13.52 14.83 -1.11
#